data_AF-A0AAZ1X3S8-F1
#
_entry.id   AF-A0AAZ1X3S8-F1
#
_cell.length_a   1.000
_cell.length_b   1.000
_cell.length_c   1.000
_cell.angle_alpha   90.00
_cell.angle_beta   90.00
_cell.angle_gamma   90.00
#
_symmetry.space_group_name_H-M   'P 1'
#
loop_
_entity.id
_entity.type
_entity.pdbx_description
1 polymer ?
#
loop_
_entity_poly.entity_id
_entity_poly.type
_entity_poly.pdbx_seq_one_letter_code
_entity_poly.pdbx_strand_id
1 'polypeptide(L)'
;MQRVPRTGWVYRNVKKPESVSDHMYRMAMMSLTITDPTVDRDRCIKLALVHDMAECIVGDIAPSDNISKAEKHRREEQAMKHLTSLLPEALRQEVYALWDEYETQSSAEARLVKQFDQLEMILQAHEYEELEGTPGRLQEFFDSTAGRFHHPDVLQLVSSMNKERESHMTNTDGTRTSEQSQAADSAPEQDHTTSHTS
;
A
#
# COMPACT_ATOMS: atom_id res chain seq x y z
N MET A 1 4.14 -14.92 7.50
CA MET A 1 4.28 -13.55 6.94
C MET A 1 5.01 -13.58 5.60
N GLN A 2 6.27 -14.03 5.50
CA GLN A 2 7.02 -14.11 4.22
C GLN A 2 6.31 -14.81 3.05
N ARG A 3 5.42 -15.76 3.32
CA ARG A 3 4.66 -16.51 2.30
C ARG A 3 3.19 -16.09 2.21
N VAL A 4 2.80 -15.03 2.90
CA VAL A 4 1.45 -14.45 2.84
C VAL A 4 1.56 -13.22 1.92
N PRO A 5 1.08 -13.28 0.67
CA PRO A 5 1.06 -12.12 -0.19
C PRO A 5 0.02 -11.11 0.30
N ARG A 6 0.25 -9.82 0.10
CA ARG A 6 -0.76 -8.78 0.38
C ARG A 6 -1.94 -8.92 -0.57
N THR A 7 -3.10 -9.25 -0.03
CA THR A 7 -4.32 -9.69 -0.75
C THR A 7 -4.86 -8.61 -1.68
N GLY A 8 -4.73 -7.33 -1.29
CA GLY A 8 -5.12 -6.20 -2.14
C GLY A 8 -4.46 -6.23 -3.52
N TRP A 9 -3.16 -6.54 -3.58
CA TRP A 9 -2.40 -6.64 -4.83
C TRP A 9 -2.72 -7.90 -5.62
N VAL A 10 -2.94 -9.03 -4.93
CA VAL A 10 -3.38 -10.29 -5.55
C VAL A 10 -4.70 -10.08 -6.29
N TYR A 11 -5.66 -9.41 -5.65
CA TYR A 11 -6.97 -9.09 -6.24
C TYR A 11 -6.92 -8.06 -7.36
N ARG A 12 -5.77 -7.40 -7.58
CA ARG A 12 -5.53 -6.51 -8.73
C ARG A 12 -4.52 -7.07 -9.72
N ASN A 13 -4.31 -8.40 -9.68
CA ASN A 13 -3.47 -9.15 -10.60
C ASN A 13 -2.03 -8.63 -10.73
N VAL A 14 -1.50 -8.02 -9.66
CA VAL A 14 -0.07 -7.68 -9.60
C VAL A 14 0.74 -8.98 -9.69
N LYS A 15 1.73 -9.04 -10.58
CA LYS A 15 2.40 -10.30 -10.94
C LYS A 15 3.21 -10.94 -9.80
N LYS A 16 3.85 -10.12 -8.98
CA LYS A 16 4.69 -10.53 -7.84
C LYS A 16 4.38 -9.60 -6.67
N PRO A 17 3.22 -9.78 -6.03
CA PRO A 17 2.83 -8.94 -4.92
C PRO A 17 3.79 -9.16 -3.76
N GLU A 18 4.05 -8.10 -3.01
CA GLU A 18 4.84 -8.14 -1.79
C GLU A 18 4.23 -9.09 -0.76
N SER A 19 5.05 -9.56 0.17
CA SER A 19 4.57 -10.27 1.35
C SER A 19 4.17 -9.29 2.46
N VAL A 20 3.34 -9.75 3.40
CA VAL A 20 3.02 -8.99 4.62
C VAL A 20 4.28 -8.57 5.40
N SER A 21 5.35 -9.37 5.35
CA SER A 21 6.62 -8.98 5.99
C SER A 21 7.39 -7.88 5.24
N ASP A 22 7.24 -7.77 3.92
CA ASP A 22 7.87 -6.68 3.15
C ASP A 22 7.22 -5.34 3.52
N HIS A 23 5.87 -5.33 3.55
CA HIS A 23 5.05 -4.22 4.02
C HIS A 23 5.49 -3.73 5.42
N MET A 24 5.49 -4.62 6.41
CA MET A 24 5.89 -4.28 7.78
C MET A 24 7.36 -3.84 7.90
N TYR A 25 8.25 -4.43 7.08
CA TYR A 25 9.65 -4.02 7.06
C TYR A 25 9.78 -2.57 6.59
N ARG A 26 9.12 -2.18 5.49
CA ARG A 26 9.18 -0.81 5.00
C ARG A 26 8.50 0.17 5.96
N MET A 27 7.41 -0.22 6.62
CA MET A 27 6.82 0.60 7.70
C MET A 27 7.78 0.83 8.89
N ALA A 28 8.53 -0.20 9.30
CA ALA A 28 9.55 -0.05 10.33
C ALA A 28 10.67 0.90 9.89
N MET A 29 11.05 0.85 8.62
CA MET A 29 12.00 1.80 8.02
C MET A 29 11.43 3.23 7.97
N MET A 30 10.16 3.41 7.62
CA MET A 30 9.48 4.72 7.69
C MET A 30 9.44 5.26 9.11
N SER A 31 9.24 4.40 10.11
CA SER A 31 9.26 4.82 11.51
C SER A 31 10.62 5.38 11.93
N LEU A 32 11.74 4.99 11.29
CA LEU A 32 13.05 5.60 11.57
C LEU A 32 13.13 7.08 11.17
N THR A 33 12.26 7.54 10.26
CA THR A 33 12.25 8.92 9.76
C THR A 33 11.40 9.87 10.60
N ILE A 34 10.78 9.40 11.68
CA ILE A 34 9.98 10.23 12.59
C ILE A 34 10.89 11.31 13.20
N THR A 35 10.47 12.55 13.11
CA THR A 35 11.17 13.71 13.68
C THR A 35 10.42 14.33 14.87
N ASP A 36 9.15 13.98 15.07
CA ASP A 36 8.35 14.45 16.19
C ASP A 36 8.93 13.95 17.53
N PRO A 37 9.43 14.85 18.41
CA PRO A 37 10.01 14.46 19.70
C PRO A 37 8.97 14.03 20.74
N THR A 38 7.68 14.18 20.44
CA THR A 38 6.58 13.79 21.33
C THR A 38 6.14 12.34 21.16
N VAL A 39 6.69 11.64 20.17
CA VAL A 39 6.39 10.24 19.85
C VAL A 39 7.59 9.36 20.13
N ASP A 40 7.37 8.21 20.77
CA ASP A 40 8.42 7.20 20.94
C ASP A 40 8.65 6.42 19.62
N ARG A 41 9.74 6.78 18.94
CA ARG A 41 10.15 6.16 17.69
C ARG A 41 10.41 4.66 17.80
N ASP A 42 11.03 4.21 18.88
CA ASP A 42 11.35 2.79 19.07
C ASP A 42 10.05 2.00 19.30
N ARG A 43 9.07 2.59 19.98
CA ARG A 43 7.72 2.04 20.10
C ARG A 43 7.02 1.95 18.74
N CYS A 44 7.09 2.98 17.90
CA CYS A 44 6.55 2.95 16.54
C CYS A 44 7.14 1.81 15.68
N ILE A 45 8.47 1.61 15.74
CA ILE A 45 9.14 0.50 15.05
C ILE A 45 8.58 -0.85 15.53
N LYS A 46 8.45 -1.02 16.86
CA LYS A 46 7.89 -2.26 17.43
C LYS A 46 6.44 -2.49 17.00
N LEU A 47 5.61 -1.45 17.00
CA LEU A 47 4.22 -1.52 16.52
C LEU A 47 4.17 -1.94 15.05
N ALA A 48 4.96 -1.29 14.19
CA ALA A 48 5.03 -1.61 12.77
C ALA A 48 5.41 -3.07 12.51
N LEU A 49 6.34 -3.63 13.30
CA LEU A 49 6.78 -5.03 13.18
C LEU A 49 5.79 -6.07 13.73
N VAL A 50 4.80 -5.65 14.52
CA VAL A 50 3.89 -6.55 15.24
C VAL A 50 2.46 -6.49 14.74
N HIS A 51 2.01 -5.36 14.19
CA HIS A 51 0.60 -5.12 13.95
C HIS A 51 -0.11 -6.16 13.08
N ASP A 52 0.51 -6.59 11.97
CA ASP A 52 -0.03 -7.62 11.06
C ASP A 52 0.50 -9.03 11.37
N MET A 53 1.09 -9.26 12.55
CA MET A 53 1.66 -10.56 12.91
C MET A 53 0.62 -11.70 12.93
N ALA A 54 -0.63 -11.37 13.26
CA ALA A 54 -1.76 -12.31 13.26
C ALA A 54 -2.01 -12.95 11.89
N GLU A 55 -1.69 -12.25 10.80
CA GLU A 55 -1.94 -12.67 9.43
C GLU A 55 -1.11 -13.90 9.02
N CYS A 56 -0.06 -14.24 9.80
CA CYS A 56 0.64 -15.51 9.58
C CYS A 56 -0.22 -16.76 9.82
N ILE A 57 -1.31 -16.62 10.57
CA ILE A 57 -2.31 -17.67 10.81
C ILE A 57 -3.61 -17.36 10.07
N VAL A 58 -4.09 -16.11 10.16
CA VAL A 58 -5.41 -15.72 9.64
C VAL A 58 -5.41 -15.51 8.12
N GLY A 59 -4.24 -15.22 7.54
CA GLY A 59 -4.12 -14.63 6.20
C GLY A 59 -4.40 -13.12 6.23
N ASP A 60 -3.99 -12.42 5.18
CA ASP A 60 -4.32 -11.00 4.97
C ASP A 60 -5.78 -10.89 4.48
N ILE A 61 -6.67 -10.42 5.35
CA ILE A 61 -8.10 -10.25 5.05
C ILE A 61 -8.33 -8.86 4.45
N ALA A 62 -8.68 -8.82 3.16
CA ALA A 62 -8.98 -7.60 2.44
C ALA A 62 -10.47 -7.20 2.56
N PRO A 63 -10.82 -5.93 2.28
CA PRO A 63 -12.22 -5.48 2.28
C PRO A 63 -13.14 -6.32 1.38
N SER A 64 -12.62 -6.85 0.26
CA SER A 64 -13.37 -7.68 -0.69
C SER A 64 -13.76 -9.07 -0.15
N ASP A 65 -13.17 -9.52 0.97
CA ASP A 65 -13.48 -10.81 1.58
C ASP A 65 -14.78 -10.80 2.39
N ASN A 66 -15.41 -9.62 2.56
CA ASN A 66 -16.69 -9.43 3.24
C ASN A 66 -16.73 -10.00 4.68
N ILE A 67 -15.58 -10.07 5.36
CA ILE A 67 -15.49 -10.42 6.78
C ILE A 67 -15.80 -9.17 7.61
N SER A 68 -16.69 -9.31 8.60
CA SER A 68 -17.03 -8.18 9.48
C SER A 68 -15.83 -7.78 10.33
N LYS A 69 -15.75 -6.49 10.72
CA LYS A 69 -14.67 -6.01 11.61
C LYS A 69 -14.59 -6.82 12.91
N ALA A 70 -15.73 -7.18 13.49
CA ALA A 70 -15.80 -7.97 14.71
C ALA A 70 -15.24 -9.38 14.52
N GLU A 71 -15.54 -10.04 13.39
CA GLU A 71 -15.01 -11.37 13.10
C GLU A 71 -13.53 -11.34 12.73
N LYS A 72 -13.08 -10.34 11.97
CA LYS A 72 -11.65 -10.11 11.70
C LYS A 72 -10.89 -9.97 13.02
N HIS A 73 -11.31 -9.05 13.87
CA HIS A 73 -10.70 -8.83 15.17
C HIS A 73 -10.69 -10.09 16.04
N ARG A 74 -11.81 -10.82 16.13
CA ARG A 74 -11.88 -12.08 16.90
C ARG A 74 -10.86 -13.12 16.41
N ARG A 75 -10.70 -13.27 15.08
CA ARG A 75 -9.74 -14.21 14.49
C ARG A 75 -8.30 -13.80 14.77
N GLU A 76 -8.00 -12.52 14.61
CA GLU A 76 -6.66 -11.97 14.83
C GLU A 76 -6.27 -12.00 16.29
N GLU A 77 -7.20 -11.67 17.20
CA GLU A 77 -6.99 -11.79 18.65
C GLU A 77 -6.68 -13.23 19.05
N GLN A 78 -7.44 -14.20 18.51
CA GLN A 78 -7.20 -15.63 18.77
C GLN A 78 -5.83 -16.07 18.24
N ALA A 79 -5.43 -15.61 17.05
CA ALA A 79 -4.12 -15.88 16.47
C ALA A 79 -2.99 -15.27 17.31
N MET A 80 -3.12 -14.01 17.76
CA MET A 80 -2.11 -13.35 18.58
C MET A 80 -1.98 -13.98 19.96
N LYS A 81 -3.08 -14.38 20.60
CA LYS A 81 -3.03 -15.16 21.85
C LYS A 81 -2.27 -16.47 21.64
N HIS A 82 -2.50 -17.17 20.53
CA HIS A 82 -1.77 -18.38 20.21
C HIS A 82 -0.28 -18.12 19.99
N LEU A 83 0.09 -17.15 19.13
CA LEU A 83 1.47 -16.83 18.80
C LEU A 83 2.28 -16.40 20.03
N THR A 84 1.72 -15.50 20.84
CA THR A 84 2.39 -14.99 22.04
C THR A 84 2.44 -16.02 23.17
N SER A 85 1.56 -17.03 23.17
CA SER A 85 1.65 -18.15 24.13
C SER A 85 2.97 -18.93 24.03
N LEU A 86 3.62 -18.90 22.86
CA LEU A 86 4.91 -19.56 22.61
C LEU A 86 6.12 -18.81 23.20
N LEU A 87 5.92 -17.58 23.65
CA LEU A 87 6.97 -16.73 24.21
C LEU A 87 7.04 -16.84 25.75
N PRO A 88 8.21 -16.54 26.35
CA PRO A 88 8.32 -16.28 27.78
C PRO A 88 7.37 -15.17 28.23
N GLU A 89 6.92 -15.23 29.49
CA GLU A 89 5.82 -14.38 30.01
C GLU A 89 6.01 -12.89 29.75
N ALA A 90 7.20 -12.33 30.02
CA ALA A 90 7.45 -10.91 29.79
C ALA A 90 7.32 -10.51 28.30
N LEU A 91 7.84 -11.33 27.39
CA LEU A 91 7.76 -11.09 25.94
C LEU A 91 6.35 -11.31 25.40
N ARG A 92 5.63 -12.30 25.93
CA ARG A 92 4.22 -12.53 25.62
C ARG A 92 3.39 -11.27 25.91
N GLN A 93 3.56 -10.71 27.10
CA GLN A 93 2.85 -9.50 27.51
C GLN A 93 3.23 -8.30 26.63
N GLU A 94 4.52 -8.10 26.35
CA GLU A 94 4.97 -6.99 25.50
C GLU A 94 4.41 -7.07 24.07
N VAL A 95 4.53 -8.22 23.40
CA VAL A 95 4.11 -8.39 22.01
C VAL A 95 2.59 -8.33 21.88
N TYR A 96 1.85 -8.95 22.81
CA TYR A 96 0.40 -8.87 22.80
C TYR A 96 -0.09 -7.43 23.04
N ALA A 97 0.53 -6.71 24.00
CA ALA A 97 0.17 -5.32 24.28
C ALA A 97 0.47 -4.39 23.10
N LEU A 98 1.56 -4.61 22.36
CA LEU A 98 1.84 -3.87 21.12
C LEU A 98 0.73 -4.06 20.07
N TRP A 99 0.34 -5.30 19.84
CA TRP A 99 -0.75 -5.59 18.89
C TRP A 99 -2.07 -4.96 19.33
N ASP A 100 -2.45 -5.11 20.61
CA ASP A 100 -3.68 -4.55 21.16
C ASP A 100 -3.68 -3.00 21.13
N GLU A 101 -2.53 -2.38 21.41
CA GLU A 101 -2.35 -0.92 21.29
C GLU A 101 -2.61 -0.43 19.87
N TYR A 102 -2.10 -1.15 18.86
CA TYR A 102 -2.38 -0.85 17.45
C TYR A 102 -3.85 -1.08 17.11
N GLU A 103 -4.43 -2.22 17.46
CA GLU A 103 -5.84 -2.53 17.15
C GLU A 103 -6.80 -1.50 17.75
N THR A 104 -6.53 -1.06 18.98
CA THR A 104 -7.35 -0.07 19.68
C THR A 104 -7.02 1.38 19.33
N GLN A 105 -5.91 1.62 18.63
CA GLN A 105 -5.41 2.95 18.27
C GLN A 105 -5.26 3.89 19.49
N SER A 106 -4.87 3.31 20.62
CA SER A 106 -4.96 3.95 21.94
C SER A 106 -3.83 4.97 22.21
N SER A 107 -2.71 4.91 21.48
CA SER A 107 -1.55 5.80 21.64
C SER A 107 -1.32 6.72 20.44
N ALA A 108 -0.47 7.75 20.61
CA ALA A 108 -0.06 8.60 19.49
C ALA A 108 0.77 7.80 18.49
N GLU A 109 1.61 6.90 18.99
CA GLU A 109 2.44 5.96 18.26
C GLU A 109 1.59 5.06 17.37
N ALA A 110 0.53 4.44 17.89
CA ALA A 110 -0.38 3.57 17.13
C ALA A 110 -1.11 4.32 16.02
N ARG A 111 -1.56 5.55 16.30
CA ARG A 111 -2.21 6.42 15.31
C ARG A 111 -1.25 6.91 14.23
N LEU A 112 0.02 7.11 14.57
CA LEU A 112 1.05 7.44 13.59
C LEU A 112 1.40 6.23 12.72
N VAL A 113 1.62 5.06 13.33
CA VAL A 113 1.91 3.82 12.59
C VAL A 113 0.75 3.44 11.67
N LYS A 114 -0.50 3.72 12.04
CA LYS A 114 -1.65 3.53 11.14
C LYS A 114 -1.63 4.42 9.90
N GLN A 115 -1.07 5.63 10.03
CA GLN A 115 -0.84 6.50 8.88
C GLN A 115 0.33 6.00 8.04
N PHE A 116 1.39 5.43 8.64
CA PHE A 116 2.46 4.77 7.89
C PHE A 116 1.98 3.53 7.13
N ASP A 117 1.10 2.70 7.71
CA ASP A 117 0.44 1.58 7.00
C ASP A 117 -0.23 2.06 5.70
N GLN A 118 -0.98 3.15 5.77
CA GLN A 118 -1.66 3.73 4.62
C GLN A 118 -0.72 4.40 3.61
N LEU A 119 0.31 5.12 4.09
CA LEU A 119 1.32 5.74 3.23
C LEU A 119 2.12 4.67 2.48
N GLU A 120 2.53 3.61 3.18
CA GLU A 120 3.26 2.50 2.61
C GLU A 120 2.45 1.83 1.50
N MET A 121 1.16 1.59 1.74
CA MET A 121 0.25 1.02 0.76
C MET A 121 0.15 1.87 -0.53
N ILE A 122 -0.01 3.18 -0.42
CA ILE A 122 -0.12 4.05 -1.63
C ILE A 122 1.23 4.26 -2.33
N LEU A 123 2.34 4.24 -1.58
CA LEU A 123 3.67 4.21 -2.16
C LEU A 123 3.87 2.93 -2.97
N GLN A 124 3.50 1.78 -2.42
CA GLN A 124 3.58 0.50 -3.12
C GLN A 124 2.68 0.46 -4.36
N ALA A 125 1.47 1.04 -4.27
CA ALA A 125 0.58 1.19 -5.42
C ALA A 125 1.26 1.98 -6.54
N HIS A 126 1.93 3.10 -6.21
CA HIS A 126 2.67 3.87 -7.20
C HIS A 126 3.79 3.05 -7.86
N GLU A 127 4.61 2.38 -7.06
CA GLU A 127 5.71 1.56 -7.57
C GLU A 127 5.22 0.43 -8.50
N TYR A 128 4.07 -0.20 -8.19
CA TYR A 128 3.49 -1.18 -9.09
C TYR A 128 2.98 -0.59 -10.40
N GLU A 129 2.38 0.60 -10.35
CA GLU A 129 1.98 1.32 -11.57
C GLU A 129 3.20 1.63 -12.46
N GLU A 130 4.32 2.03 -11.86
CA GLU A 130 5.57 2.29 -12.59
C GLU A 130 6.18 1.01 -13.17
N LEU A 131 6.33 -0.04 -12.36
CA LEU A 131 6.91 -1.32 -12.77
C LEU A 131 6.12 -1.98 -13.91
N GLU A 132 4.81 -1.78 -13.94
CA GLU A 132 3.93 -2.36 -14.96
C GLU A 132 3.66 -1.40 -16.13
N GLY A 133 4.13 -0.15 -16.07
CA GLY A 133 3.88 0.85 -17.10
C GLY A 133 2.39 1.21 -17.22
N THR A 134 1.66 1.18 -16.11
CA THR A 134 0.22 1.46 -16.04
C THR A 134 -0.11 2.58 -15.05
N PRO A 135 0.30 3.84 -15.33
CA PRO A 135 -0.01 4.97 -14.45
C PRO A 135 -1.51 5.11 -14.19
N GLY A 136 -1.89 5.34 -12.93
CA GLY A 136 -3.30 5.52 -12.55
C GLY A 136 -4.10 4.23 -12.34
N ARG A 137 -3.56 3.04 -12.67
CA ARG A 137 -4.30 1.76 -12.60
C ARG A 137 -4.80 1.43 -11.18
N LEU A 138 -4.07 1.82 -10.15
CA LEU A 138 -4.32 1.51 -8.74
C LEU A 138 -4.86 2.72 -7.97
N GLN A 139 -5.55 3.64 -8.67
CA GLN A 139 -6.10 4.87 -8.10
C GLN A 139 -7.00 4.63 -6.87
N GLU A 140 -7.75 3.54 -6.83
CA GLU A 140 -8.65 3.24 -5.70
C GLU A 140 -7.93 3.15 -4.35
N PHE A 141 -6.65 2.77 -4.33
CA PHE A 141 -5.85 2.72 -3.11
C PHE A 141 -5.59 4.14 -2.58
N PHE A 142 -5.28 5.08 -3.48
CA PHE A 142 -5.16 6.49 -3.15
C PHE A 142 -6.48 7.06 -2.64
N ASP A 143 -7.58 6.78 -3.35
CA ASP A 143 -8.92 7.26 -2.97
C ASP A 143 -9.33 6.74 -1.58
N SER A 144 -8.95 5.51 -1.23
CA SER A 144 -9.23 4.90 0.07
C SER A 144 -8.57 5.62 1.26
N THR A 145 -7.49 6.38 1.00
CA THR A 145 -6.71 7.13 2.01
C THR A 145 -7.10 8.59 2.15
N ALA A 146 -8.06 9.08 1.36
CA ALA A 146 -8.51 10.47 1.41
C ALA A 146 -8.93 10.88 2.83
N GLY A 147 -8.33 11.96 3.33
CA GLY A 147 -8.61 12.51 4.67
C GLY A 147 -8.09 11.68 5.84
N ARG A 148 -7.18 10.73 5.62
CA ARG A 148 -6.64 9.88 6.70
C ARG A 148 -5.27 10.31 7.23
N PHE A 149 -4.56 11.16 6.51
CA PHE A 149 -3.26 11.70 6.90
C PHE A 149 -3.40 13.03 7.64
N HIS A 150 -2.73 13.13 8.77
CA HIS A 150 -2.83 14.26 9.70
C HIS A 150 -1.47 14.63 10.32
N HIS A 151 -0.57 13.66 10.51
CA HIS A 151 0.72 13.91 11.14
C HIS A 151 1.65 14.66 10.18
N PRO A 152 2.37 15.71 10.63
CA PRO A 152 3.24 16.52 9.77
C PRO A 152 4.27 15.70 8.98
N ASP A 153 4.99 14.78 9.64
CA ASP A 153 5.98 13.92 8.99
C ASP A 153 5.35 13.07 7.86
N VAL A 154 4.13 12.58 8.04
CA VAL A 154 3.43 11.77 7.04
C VAL A 154 2.92 12.65 5.90
N LEU A 155 2.32 13.80 6.22
CA LEU A 155 1.81 14.74 5.21
C LEU A 155 2.91 15.23 4.27
N GLN A 156 4.12 15.45 4.79
CA GLN A 156 5.27 15.81 3.97
C GLN A 156 5.60 14.71 2.94
N LEU A 157 5.66 13.45 3.37
CA LEU A 157 5.95 12.31 2.50
C LEU A 157 4.84 12.08 1.47
N VAL A 158 3.57 12.11 1.89
CA VAL A 158 2.40 11.98 1.01
C VAL A 158 2.42 13.09 -0.07
N SER A 159 2.74 14.33 0.30
CA SER A 159 2.80 15.43 -0.66
C SER A 159 3.89 15.24 -1.71
N SER A 160 5.08 14.78 -1.30
CA SER A 160 6.18 14.49 -2.23
C SER A 160 5.81 13.35 -3.18
N MET A 161 5.29 12.24 -2.65
CA MET A 161 4.90 11.07 -3.45
C MET A 161 3.76 11.40 -4.43
N ASN A 162 2.74 12.16 -4.02
CA ASN A 162 1.64 12.54 -4.92
C ASN A 162 2.14 13.41 -6.09
N LYS A 163 3.06 14.36 -5.84
CA LYS A 163 3.66 15.17 -6.92
C LYS A 163 4.44 14.31 -7.92
N GLU A 164 5.21 13.34 -7.41
CA GLU A 164 5.97 12.41 -8.26
C GLU A 164 5.03 11.58 -9.12
N ARG A 165 3.99 10.98 -8.52
CA ARG A 165 2.98 10.21 -9.25
C ARG A 165 2.23 11.05 -10.29
N GLU A 166 1.82 12.27 -9.97
CA GLU A 166 1.18 13.19 -10.92
C GLU A 166 2.07 13.48 -12.13
N SER A 167 3.38 13.62 -11.93
CA SER A 167 4.34 13.81 -13.02
C SER A 167 4.43 12.57 -13.93
N HIS A 168 4.40 11.36 -13.36
CA HIS A 168 4.42 10.11 -14.12
C HIS A 168 3.12 9.88 -14.91
N MET A 169 1.99 10.29 -14.37
CA MET A 169 0.71 10.25 -15.08
C MET A 169 0.70 11.20 -16.28
N THR A 170 1.14 12.45 -16.13
CA THR A 170 1.11 13.46 -17.21
C THR A 170 2.11 13.18 -18.34
N ASN A 171 3.31 12.67 -18.03
CA ASN A 171 4.32 12.31 -19.03
C ASN A 171 3.85 11.16 -19.95
N THR A 172 3.04 10.24 -19.43
CA THR A 172 2.51 9.12 -20.19
C THR A 172 1.39 9.55 -21.15
N ASP A 173 0.51 10.46 -20.72
CA ASP A 173 -0.52 11.04 -21.58
C ASP A 173 0.07 11.88 -22.72
N GLY A 174 1.15 12.63 -22.45
CA GLY A 174 1.91 13.36 -23.47
C GLY A 174 2.58 12.43 -24.50
N THR A 175 3.08 11.28 -24.06
CA THR A 175 3.69 10.29 -24.95
C THR A 175 2.64 9.63 -25.84
N ARG A 176 1.49 9.20 -25.28
CA ARG A 176 0.37 8.62 -26.07
C ARG A 176 -0.22 9.59 -27.10
N THR A 177 -0.33 10.88 -26.77
CA THR A 177 -0.80 11.90 -27.72
C THR A 177 0.20 12.17 -28.83
N SER A 178 1.51 12.07 -28.55
CA SER A 178 2.57 12.20 -29.56
C SER A 178 2.68 10.99 -30.50
N GLU A 179 2.46 9.77 -30.00
CA GLU A 179 2.45 8.55 -30.83
C GLU A 179 1.19 8.48 -31.71
N GLN A 180 0.03 8.91 -31.21
CA GLN A 180 -1.20 8.98 -32.01
C GLN A 180 -1.12 10.04 -33.11
N SER A 181 -0.44 11.16 -32.89
CA SER A 181 -0.27 12.19 -33.93
C SER A 181 0.73 11.76 -35.00
N GLN A 182 1.80 11.03 -34.66
CA GLN A 182 2.74 10.46 -35.64
C GLN A 182 2.13 9.30 -36.45
N ALA A 183 1.24 8.50 -35.85
CA ALA A 183 0.53 7.43 -36.56
C ALA A 183 -0.54 7.97 -37.54
N ALA A 184 -1.13 9.14 -37.26
CA ALA A 184 -2.09 9.78 -38.17
C ALA A 184 -1.44 10.39 -39.41
N ASP A 185 -0.17 10.79 -39.33
CA ASP A 185 0.58 11.46 -40.41
C ASP A 185 1.28 10.48 -41.38
N SER A 186 1.11 9.16 -41.17
CA SER A 186 1.76 8.10 -41.96
C SER A 186 0.79 7.22 -42.77
N ALA A 187 -0.47 7.64 -42.92
CA ALA A 187 -1.42 6.95 -43.80
C ALA A 187 -1.02 7.14 -45.28
N PRO A 188 -0.85 6.06 -46.08
CA PRO A 188 -0.46 6.19 -47.48
C PRO A 188 -1.64 6.68 -48.34
N GLU A 189 -1.39 7.71 -49.16
CA GLU A 189 -2.30 8.17 -50.21
C GLU A 189 -2.73 6.99 -51.09
N GLN A 190 -4.03 6.67 -51.09
CA GLN A 190 -4.59 5.71 -52.02
C GLN A 190 -4.73 6.38 -53.39
N ASP A 191 -3.87 5.92 -54.30
CA ASP A 191 -3.81 6.34 -55.69
C ASP A 191 -5.08 5.89 -56.44
N HIS A 192 -6.03 6.80 -56.62
CA HIS A 192 -7.25 6.56 -57.39
C HIS A 192 -6.94 6.64 -58.89
N THR A 193 -6.55 5.51 -59.47
CA THR A 193 -6.53 5.34 -60.93
C THR A 193 -7.95 5.17 -61.46
N THR A 194 -8.43 6.19 -62.16
CA THR A 194 -9.66 6.18 -62.94
C THR A 194 -9.48 5.31 -64.18
N SER A 195 -10.39 4.34 -64.38
CA SER A 195 -10.55 3.65 -65.66
C SER A 195 -11.88 4.05 -66.30
N HIS A 196 -11.78 4.65 -67.47
CA HIS A 196 -12.87 4.98 -68.39
C HIS A 196 -12.73 4.11 -69.65
N THR A 197 -13.85 3.94 -70.36
CA THR A 197 -14.05 3.31 -71.69
C THR A 197 -14.10 1.77 -71.69
N SER A 198 -15.04 1.09 -72.36
CA SER A 198 -16.16 1.44 -73.24
C SER A 198 -17.20 0.33 -73.23
#